data_AF-A0A1F8PEP8-F1
#
_entry.id   AF-A0A1F8PEP8-F1
#
_cell.length_a   1.000
_cell.length_b   1.000
_cell.length_c   1.000
_cell.angle_alpha   90.00
_cell.angle_beta   90.00
_cell.angle_gamma   90.00
#
_symmetry.space_group_name_H-M   'P 1'
#
loop_
_entity.id
_entity.type
_entity.pdbx_description
1 polymer ?
#
loop_
_entity_poly.entity_id
_entity_poly.type
_entity_poly.pdbx_seq_one_letter_code
_entity_poly.pdbx_strand_id
1 'polypeptide(L)'
;MPSFISSARRLPLPSQALTIAGRVIKQITRDHRTLGLIVMVPSVVMTLIGLSFPENMVVMTPSGPMPVLDNIAPALLATMALFFSFLLTGISFLRERSQGTMERLMASPVSRSDIVIGYLLGFFLFALTQTLIIVLFTIYVLGVNYRGDLWQIFIFQIVIITGAVNLGIFISTFARNEFQMVQFIPLILFPQVFLSGVIWPVEQMPDYLQWVAKILPLKYGVDGLRQIMLNG
;
A
#
# COMPACT_ATOMS: atom_id res chain seq x y z
N MET A 1 -20.56 2.67 54.67
CA MET A 1 -20.08 1.64 53.71
C MET A 1 -21.27 1.21 52.87
N PRO A 2 -21.24 1.43 51.55
CA PRO A 2 -21.39 0.26 50.69
C PRO A 2 -20.55 0.28 49.39
N SER A 3 -20.04 -0.92 49.13
CA SER A 3 -19.94 -1.63 47.85
C SER A 3 -18.99 -1.10 46.78
N PHE A 4 -17.76 -1.64 46.83
CA PHE A 4 -16.86 -1.82 45.69
C PHE A 4 -17.60 -2.52 44.54
N ILE A 5 -17.88 -1.76 43.47
CA ILE A 5 -18.29 -2.33 42.19
C ILE A 5 -17.09 -3.05 41.61
N SER A 6 -17.29 -4.34 41.37
CA SER A 6 -16.31 -5.25 40.81
C SER A 6 -15.83 -4.76 39.44
N SER A 7 -14.53 -4.54 39.33
CA SER A 7 -13.83 -4.38 38.06
C SER A 7 -13.82 -5.73 37.34
N ALA A 8 -14.91 -6.06 36.67
CA ALA A 8 -14.95 -7.16 35.72
C ALA A 8 -14.06 -6.78 34.54
N ARG A 9 -12.80 -7.19 34.59
CA ARG A 9 -11.86 -7.17 33.46
C ARG A 9 -12.41 -8.13 32.40
N ARG A 10 -13.31 -7.61 31.56
CA ARG A 10 -13.83 -8.35 30.41
C ARG A 10 -12.66 -8.62 29.48
N LEU A 11 -12.39 -9.90 29.23
CA LEU A 11 -11.38 -10.37 28.29
C LEU A 11 -11.60 -9.69 26.92
N PRO A 12 -10.54 -9.31 26.20
CA PRO A 12 -10.66 -8.73 24.86
C PRO A 12 -11.31 -9.77 23.94
N LEU A 13 -12.56 -9.54 23.56
CA LEU A 13 -13.22 -10.38 22.57
C LEU A 13 -12.74 -9.93 21.18
N PRO A 14 -12.32 -10.85 20.29
CA PRO A 14 -11.92 -10.53 18.91
C PRO A 14 -13.04 -9.83 18.10
N SER A 15 -14.27 -9.79 18.63
CA SER A 15 -15.41 -9.08 18.06
C SER A 15 -15.25 -7.56 18.00
N GLN A 16 -14.47 -6.94 18.90
CA GLN A 16 -14.37 -5.46 18.93
C GLN A 16 -13.48 -4.91 17.80
N ALA A 17 -12.31 -5.51 17.59
CA ALA A 17 -11.42 -5.14 16.49
C ALA A 17 -12.12 -5.30 15.12
N LEU A 18 -12.84 -6.42 14.94
CA LEU A 18 -13.65 -6.68 13.74
C LEU A 18 -14.78 -5.66 13.57
N THR A 19 -15.40 -5.20 14.66
CA THR A 19 -16.43 -4.16 14.60
C THR A 19 -15.86 -2.83 14.13
N ILE A 20 -14.67 -2.46 14.62
CA ILE A 20 -13.98 -1.23 14.20
C ILE A 20 -13.56 -1.34 12.73
N ALA A 21 -12.97 -2.47 12.32
CA ALA A 21 -12.62 -2.73 10.93
C ALA A 21 -13.87 -2.64 10.02
N GLY A 22 -14.95 -3.31 10.41
CA GLY A 22 -16.23 -3.27 9.68
C GLY A 22 -16.81 -1.85 9.56
N ARG A 23 -16.65 -1.01 10.59
CA ARG A 23 -17.03 0.41 10.53
C ARG A 23 -16.19 1.17 9.50
N VAL A 24 -14.86 1.04 9.56
CA VAL A 24 -13.94 1.70 8.62
C VAL A 24 -14.26 1.26 7.18
N ILE A 25 -14.48 -0.04 6.99
CA ILE A 25 -14.88 -0.62 5.70
C ILE A 25 -16.19 -0.01 5.20
N LYS A 26 -17.21 0.02 6.04
CA LYS A 26 -18.52 0.57 5.68
C LYS A 26 -18.46 2.08 5.41
N GLN A 27 -17.59 2.81 6.11
CA GLN A 27 -17.43 4.25 5.95
C GLN A 27 -16.79 4.58 4.61
N ILE A 28 -15.67 3.95 4.28
CA ILE A 28 -14.98 4.19 2.99
C ILE A 28 -15.82 3.64 1.84
N THR A 29 -16.46 2.48 1.97
CA THR A 29 -17.31 1.94 0.89
C THR A 29 -18.58 2.75 0.62
N ARG A 30 -19.08 3.51 1.60
CA ARG A 30 -20.22 4.42 1.40
C ARG A 30 -19.83 5.75 0.79
N ASP A 31 -18.56 6.12 0.88
CA ASP A 31 -18.05 7.30 0.19
C ASP A 31 -17.76 6.95 -1.27
N HIS A 32 -18.81 6.98 -2.10
CA HIS A 32 -18.73 6.67 -3.53
C HIS A 32 -17.74 7.54 -4.29
N ARG A 33 -17.49 8.78 -3.81
CA ARG A 33 -16.49 9.66 -4.43
C ARG A 33 -15.09 9.13 -4.15
N THR A 34 -14.81 8.79 -2.90
CA THR A 34 -13.54 8.19 -2.51
C THR A 34 -13.34 6.84 -3.17
N LEU A 35 -14.33 5.95 -3.18
CA LEU A 35 -14.25 4.67 -3.92
C LEU A 35 -14.00 4.87 -5.41
N GLY A 36 -14.77 5.77 -6.04
CA GLY A 36 -14.62 6.07 -7.46
C GLY A 36 -13.21 6.55 -7.78
N LEU A 37 -12.66 7.47 -6.97
CA LEU A 37 -11.29 7.95 -7.12
C LEU A 37 -10.24 6.86 -6.85
N ILE A 38 -10.45 6.01 -5.85
CA ILE A 38 -9.54 4.90 -5.53
C ILE A 38 -9.40 3.96 -6.72
N VAL A 39 -10.49 3.63 -7.41
CA VAL A 39 -10.44 2.72 -8.57
C VAL A 39 -10.00 3.45 -9.83
N MET A 40 -10.59 4.61 -10.10
CA MET A 40 -10.40 5.34 -11.35
C MET A 40 -8.98 5.87 -11.49
N VAL A 41 -8.39 6.45 -10.44
CA VAL A 41 -7.08 7.12 -10.55
C VAL A 41 -5.96 6.13 -10.89
N PRO A 42 -5.78 4.99 -10.19
CA PRO A 42 -4.78 4.00 -10.60
C PRO A 42 -5.05 3.46 -11.98
N SER A 43 -6.29 3.13 -12.33
CA SER A 43 -6.59 2.61 -13.67
C SER A 43 -6.23 3.63 -14.76
N VAL A 44 -6.55 4.91 -14.56
CA VAL A 44 -6.16 5.99 -15.49
C VAL A 44 -4.65 6.13 -15.55
N VAL A 45 -3.95 6.15 -14.42
CA VAL A 45 -2.48 6.26 -14.37
C VAL A 45 -1.83 5.05 -15.06
N MET A 46 -2.31 3.84 -14.80
CA MET A 46 -1.82 2.61 -15.43
C MET A 46 -2.10 2.61 -16.94
N THR A 47 -3.25 3.11 -17.36
CA THR A 47 -3.57 3.30 -18.79
C THR A 47 -2.61 4.28 -19.44
N LEU A 48 -2.39 5.44 -18.83
CA LEU A 48 -1.45 6.44 -19.34
C LEU A 48 -0.03 5.89 -19.46
N ILE A 49 0.40 5.08 -18.48
CA ILE A 49 1.68 4.40 -18.53
C ILE A 49 1.71 3.38 -19.68
N GLY A 50 0.70 2.51 -19.79
CA GLY A 50 0.62 1.55 -20.90
C GLY A 50 0.68 2.21 -22.27
N LEU A 51 -0.06 3.30 -22.46
CA LEU A 51 -0.08 4.08 -23.70
C LEU A 51 1.22 4.87 -23.96
N SER A 52 2.02 5.12 -22.92
CA SER A 52 3.29 5.84 -23.06
C SER A 52 4.39 5.00 -23.72
N PHE A 53 4.24 3.67 -23.75
CA PHE A 53 5.19 2.75 -24.37
C PHE A 53 4.59 2.14 -25.65
N PRO A 54 5.25 2.32 -26.81
CA PRO A 54 4.84 1.63 -28.02
C PRO A 54 4.92 0.10 -27.85
N GLU A 55 3.90 -0.64 -28.31
CA GLU A 55 3.82 -2.10 -28.18
C GLU A 55 5.00 -2.84 -28.86
N ASN A 56 5.62 -2.22 -29.86
CA ASN A 56 6.77 -2.76 -30.58
C ASN A 56 8.13 -2.41 -29.93
N MET A 57 8.13 -1.67 -28.81
CA MET A 57 9.36 -1.31 -28.12
C MET A 57 9.86 -2.49 -27.31
N VAL A 58 11.01 -3.03 -27.72
CA VAL A 58 11.66 -4.19 -27.11
C VAL A 58 12.96 -3.76 -26.45
N VAL A 59 13.22 -4.28 -25.25
CA VAL A 59 14.49 -4.11 -24.54
C VAL A 59 15.25 -5.43 -24.55
N MET A 60 16.57 -5.34 -24.71
CA MET A 60 17.46 -6.48 -24.60
C MET A 60 17.79 -6.71 -23.12
N THR A 61 17.39 -7.85 -22.58
CA THR A 61 17.71 -8.27 -21.20
C THR A 61 18.61 -9.50 -21.22
N PRO A 62 19.28 -9.84 -20.09
CA PRO A 62 20.03 -11.10 -19.99
C PRO A 62 19.18 -12.35 -20.29
N SER A 63 17.88 -12.28 -20.05
CA SER A 63 16.92 -13.37 -20.29
C SER A 63 16.35 -13.39 -21.71
N GLY A 64 16.81 -12.50 -22.59
CA GLY A 64 16.36 -12.34 -23.98
C GLY A 64 15.64 -11.01 -24.26
N PRO A 65 15.28 -10.75 -25.53
CA PRO A 65 14.45 -9.62 -25.91
C PRO A 65 13.04 -9.77 -25.33
N MET A 66 12.52 -8.72 -24.71
CA MET A 66 11.15 -8.68 -24.20
C MET A 66 10.53 -7.28 -24.35
N PRO A 67 9.19 -7.16 -24.37
CA PRO A 67 8.52 -5.87 -24.36
C PRO A 67 8.99 -5.00 -23.19
N VAL A 68 9.17 -3.70 -23.42
CA VAL A 68 9.59 -2.76 -22.36
C VAL A 68 8.61 -2.78 -21.20
N LEU A 69 7.30 -2.86 -21.50
CA LEU A 69 6.25 -2.87 -20.50
C LEU A 69 6.36 -4.07 -19.56
N ASP A 70 6.65 -5.26 -20.09
CA ASP A 70 6.86 -6.49 -19.31
C ASP A 70 8.05 -6.34 -18.36
N ASN A 71 9.15 -5.73 -18.82
CA ASN A 71 10.35 -5.52 -18.02
C ASN A 71 10.14 -4.51 -16.87
N ILE A 72 9.34 -3.47 -17.07
CA ILE A 72 9.09 -2.44 -16.05
C ILE A 72 7.88 -2.74 -15.15
N ALA A 73 6.96 -3.60 -15.58
CA ALA A 73 5.75 -3.94 -14.85
C ALA A 73 5.97 -4.36 -13.39
N PRO A 74 7.00 -5.15 -13.03
CA PRO A 74 7.25 -5.49 -11.63
C PRO A 74 7.52 -4.26 -10.75
N ALA A 75 8.34 -3.33 -11.27
CA ALA A 75 8.67 -2.10 -10.56
C ALA A 75 7.46 -1.15 -10.48
N LEU A 76 6.66 -1.08 -11.55
CA LEU A 76 5.40 -0.33 -11.58
C LEU A 76 4.41 -0.88 -10.56
N LEU A 77 4.20 -2.19 -10.51
CA LEU A 77 3.30 -2.85 -9.57
C LEU A 77 3.69 -2.58 -8.13
N ALA A 78 4.96 -2.75 -7.76
CA ALA A 78 5.43 -2.47 -6.41
C ALA A 78 5.24 -0.98 -6.04
N THR A 79 5.61 -0.08 -6.96
CA THR A 79 5.56 1.36 -6.73
C THR A 79 4.13 1.86 -6.60
N MET A 80 3.24 1.45 -7.52
CA MET A 80 1.84 1.88 -7.51
C MET A 80 1.08 1.30 -6.32
N ALA A 81 1.27 0.02 -6.00
CA ALA A 81 0.65 -0.60 -4.84
C ALA A 81 1.08 0.11 -3.54
N LEU A 82 2.38 0.38 -3.38
CA LEU A 82 2.88 1.11 -2.23
C LEU A 82 2.34 2.54 -2.19
N PHE A 83 2.41 3.28 -3.30
CA PHE A 83 1.95 4.66 -3.40
C PHE A 83 0.49 4.82 -2.99
N PHE A 84 -0.41 4.07 -3.63
CA PHE A 84 -1.85 4.19 -3.35
C PHE A 84 -2.22 3.69 -1.97
N SER A 85 -1.61 2.58 -1.50
CA SER A 85 -1.87 2.05 -0.16
C SER A 85 -1.39 3.01 0.93
N PHE A 86 -0.21 3.60 0.76
CA PHE A 86 0.35 4.62 1.65
C PHE A 86 -0.53 5.88 1.68
N LEU A 87 -0.86 6.43 0.51
CA LEU A 87 -1.69 7.63 0.35
C LEU A 87 -3.04 7.46 1.03
N LEU A 88 -3.75 6.38 0.66
CA LEU A 88 -5.11 6.14 1.12
C LEU A 88 -5.14 5.93 2.64
N THR A 89 -4.24 5.08 3.14
CA THR A 89 -4.18 4.78 4.57
C THR A 89 -3.80 6.02 5.39
N GLY A 90 -2.78 6.77 4.96
CA GLY A 90 -2.31 7.92 5.70
C GLY A 90 -3.35 9.04 5.78
N ILE A 91 -4.04 9.35 4.67
CA ILE A 91 -5.13 10.34 4.68
C ILE A 91 -6.32 9.83 5.50
N SER A 92 -6.71 8.57 5.33
CA SER A 92 -7.88 8.02 6.02
C SER A 92 -7.68 7.93 7.53
N PHE A 93 -6.50 7.50 7.98
CA PHE A 93 -6.21 7.47 9.42
C PHE A 93 -6.07 8.87 10.00
N LEU A 94 -5.48 9.81 9.24
CA LEU A 94 -5.44 11.21 9.66
C LEU A 94 -6.85 11.78 9.87
N ARG A 95 -7.80 11.48 8.97
CA ARG A 95 -9.21 11.88 9.12
C ARG A 95 -9.84 11.33 10.38
N GLU A 96 -9.61 10.06 10.71
CA GLU A 96 -10.14 9.43 11.92
C GLU A 96 -9.61 10.09 13.20
N ARG A 97 -8.36 10.57 13.17
CA ARG A 97 -7.78 11.35 14.27
C ARG A 97 -8.32 12.78 14.30
N SER A 98 -8.37 13.47 13.16
CA SER A 98 -8.79 14.88 13.10
C SER A 98 -10.27 15.07 13.39
N GLN A 99 -11.11 14.07 13.13
CA GLN A 99 -12.55 14.09 13.45
C GLN A 99 -12.84 13.67 14.90
N GLY A 100 -11.81 13.34 15.69
CA GLY A 100 -11.96 12.90 17.09
C GLY A 100 -12.55 11.49 17.24
N THR A 101 -12.75 10.74 16.15
CA THR A 101 -13.31 9.38 16.20
C THR A 101 -12.38 8.43 16.95
N MET A 102 -11.07 8.54 16.70
CA MET A 102 -10.05 7.80 17.44
C MET A 102 -10.09 8.11 18.95
N GLU A 103 -10.17 9.39 19.31
CA GLU A 103 -10.19 9.83 20.72
C GLU A 103 -11.45 9.32 21.45
N ARG A 104 -12.60 9.37 20.78
CA ARG A 104 -13.86 8.82 21.30
C ARG A 104 -13.78 7.30 21.53
N LEU A 105 -13.14 6.56 20.62
CA LEU A 105 -12.93 5.12 20.81
C LEU A 105 -11.98 4.85 21.99
N MET A 106 -10.93 5.65 22.16
CA MET A 106 -10.00 5.53 23.28
C MET A 106 -10.63 5.88 24.64
N ALA A 107 -11.68 6.71 24.67
CA ALA A 107 -12.46 7.02 25.87
C ALA A 107 -13.56 5.98 26.17
N SER A 108 -13.84 5.07 25.23
CA SER A 108 -14.82 4.00 25.38
C SER A 108 -14.21 2.76 26.07
N PRO A 109 -15.00 1.78 26.53
CA PRO A 109 -14.47 0.58 27.21
C PRO A 109 -13.78 -0.43 26.26
N VAL A 110 -13.32 0.03 25.09
CA VAL A 110 -12.62 -0.78 24.07
C VAL A 110 -11.13 -0.79 24.37
N SER A 111 -10.48 -1.95 24.21
CA SER A 111 -9.04 -2.05 24.44
C SER A 111 -8.23 -1.29 23.37
N ARG A 112 -7.09 -0.69 23.75
CA ARG A 112 -6.23 0.04 22.81
C ARG A 112 -5.71 -0.86 21.68
N SER A 113 -5.43 -2.13 21.98
CA SER A 113 -5.02 -3.12 20.98
C SER A 113 -6.12 -3.39 19.95
N ASP A 114 -7.38 -3.51 20.40
CA ASP A 114 -8.49 -3.73 19.47
C ASP A 114 -8.70 -2.53 18.54
N ILE A 115 -8.47 -1.31 19.03
CA ILE A 115 -8.53 -0.09 18.20
C ILE A 115 -7.45 -0.14 17.11
N VAL A 116 -6.20 -0.39 17.48
CA VAL A 116 -5.07 -0.43 16.54
C VAL A 116 -5.27 -1.54 15.50
N ILE A 117 -5.60 -2.75 15.94
CA ILE A 117 -5.85 -3.90 15.04
C ILE A 117 -7.06 -3.62 14.14
N GLY A 118 -8.13 -3.02 14.67
CA GLY A 118 -9.32 -2.69 13.90
C GLY A 118 -9.04 -1.69 12.77
N TYR A 119 -8.26 -0.64 13.03
CA TYR A 119 -7.85 0.29 11.97
C TYR A 119 -6.90 -0.35 10.96
N LEU A 120 -5.91 -1.11 11.44
CA LEU A 120 -4.98 -1.83 10.56
C LEU A 120 -5.74 -2.76 9.61
N LEU A 121 -6.62 -3.61 10.13
CA LEU A 121 -7.43 -4.52 9.32
C LEU A 121 -8.37 -3.77 8.36
N GLY A 122 -9.01 -2.69 8.84
CA GLY A 122 -9.90 -1.88 8.02
C GLY A 122 -9.18 -1.29 6.80
N PHE A 123 -8.05 -0.60 7.01
CA PHE A 123 -7.28 0.00 5.90
C PHE A 123 -6.55 -1.03 5.06
N PHE A 124 -6.06 -2.12 5.67
CA PHE A 124 -5.42 -3.20 4.95
C PHE A 124 -6.36 -3.83 3.92
N LEU A 125 -7.64 -4.03 4.25
CA LEU A 125 -8.59 -4.57 3.28
C LEU A 125 -8.76 -3.66 2.07
N PHE A 126 -8.76 -2.33 2.26
CA PHE A 126 -8.79 -1.38 1.15
C PHE A 126 -7.52 -1.41 0.31
N ALA A 127 -6.35 -1.43 0.96
CA ALA A 127 -5.08 -1.57 0.28
C ALA A 127 -5.02 -2.86 -0.56
N LEU A 128 -5.61 -3.95 -0.05
CA LEU A 128 -5.70 -5.23 -0.73
C LEU A 128 -6.62 -5.15 -1.95
N THR A 129 -7.83 -4.60 -1.82
CA THR A 129 -8.74 -4.39 -2.96
C THR A 129 -8.10 -3.51 -4.03
N GLN A 130 -7.48 -2.41 -3.63
CA GLN A 130 -6.80 -1.50 -4.55
C GLN A 130 -5.66 -2.18 -5.30
N THR A 131 -4.84 -2.94 -4.59
CA THR A 131 -3.69 -3.62 -5.18
C THR A 131 -4.12 -4.75 -6.09
N LEU A 132 -5.20 -5.47 -5.74
CA LEU A 132 -5.81 -6.44 -6.64
C LEU A 132 -6.22 -5.78 -7.96
N ILE A 133 -6.87 -4.61 -7.92
CA ILE A 133 -7.24 -3.86 -9.13
C ILE A 133 -6.00 -3.53 -9.95
N ILE A 134 -4.95 -3.00 -9.33
CA ILE A 134 -3.69 -2.64 -10.03
C ILE A 134 -3.06 -3.86 -10.70
N VAL A 135 -2.98 -5.01 -10.00
CA VAL A 135 -2.42 -6.26 -10.54
C VAL A 135 -3.25 -6.76 -11.72
N LEU A 136 -4.57 -6.88 -11.54
CA LEU A 136 -5.47 -7.36 -12.60
C LEU A 136 -5.47 -6.42 -13.81
N PHE A 137 -5.43 -5.11 -13.58
CA PHE A 137 -5.35 -4.13 -14.67
C PHE A 137 -4.06 -4.27 -15.47
N THR A 138 -2.93 -4.46 -14.78
CA THR A 138 -1.62 -4.66 -15.43
C THR A 138 -1.61 -5.90 -16.32
N ILE A 139 -2.17 -7.00 -15.84
CA ILE A 139 -2.12 -8.28 -16.55
C ILE A 139 -3.17 -8.32 -17.67
N TYR A 140 -4.42 -7.99 -17.37
CA TYR A 140 -5.53 -8.19 -18.30
C TYR A 140 -5.81 -7.00 -19.20
N VAL A 141 -5.51 -5.77 -18.78
CA VAL A 141 -5.78 -4.56 -19.57
C VAL A 141 -4.53 -4.09 -20.29
N LEU A 142 -3.38 -4.08 -19.60
CA LEU A 142 -2.11 -3.71 -20.24
C LEU A 142 -1.44 -4.88 -20.98
N GLY A 143 -1.96 -6.11 -20.84
CA GLY A 143 -1.46 -7.28 -21.56
C GLY A 143 -0.04 -7.69 -21.16
N VAL A 144 0.39 -7.37 -19.93
CA VAL A 144 1.73 -7.69 -19.46
C VAL A 144 1.92 -9.19 -19.33
N ASN A 145 2.97 -9.72 -19.97
CA ASN A 145 3.36 -11.11 -19.82
C ASN A 145 4.22 -11.28 -18.57
N TYR A 146 4.00 -12.39 -17.86
CA TYR A 146 4.78 -12.77 -16.68
C TYR A 146 5.03 -14.28 -16.70
N ARG A 147 6.13 -14.72 -16.09
CA ARG A 147 6.58 -16.12 -16.09
C ARG A 147 6.10 -16.93 -14.89
N GLY A 148 6.10 -16.34 -13.70
CA GLY A 148 5.68 -17.01 -12.46
C GLY A 148 4.16 -17.18 -12.33
N ASP A 149 3.71 -17.61 -11.16
CA ASP A 149 2.27 -17.78 -10.91
C ASP A 149 1.59 -16.50 -10.42
N LEU A 150 0.34 -16.28 -10.84
CA LEU A 150 -0.45 -15.11 -10.43
C LEU A 150 -0.62 -15.02 -8.90
N TRP A 151 -0.78 -16.16 -8.23
CA TRP A 151 -0.96 -16.19 -6.78
C TRP A 151 0.30 -15.73 -6.04
N GLN A 152 1.50 -16.00 -6.57
CA GLN A 152 2.77 -15.57 -5.98
C GLN A 152 2.89 -14.05 -6.03
N ILE A 153 2.55 -13.45 -7.17
CA ILE A 153 2.49 -11.99 -7.34
C ILE A 153 1.56 -11.38 -6.29
N PHE A 154 0.37 -11.96 -6.11
CA PHE A 154 -0.62 -11.46 -5.16
C PHE A 154 -0.19 -11.60 -3.70
N ILE A 155 0.36 -12.75 -3.30
CA ILE A 155 0.87 -12.96 -1.94
C ILE A 155 2.05 -12.04 -1.66
N PHE A 156 2.94 -11.85 -2.62
CA PHE A 156 4.07 -10.94 -2.43
C PHE A 156 3.60 -9.49 -2.29
N GLN A 157 2.59 -9.09 -3.05
CA GLN A 157 1.97 -7.78 -2.90
C GLN A 157 1.33 -7.57 -1.53
N ILE A 158 0.75 -8.60 -0.90
CA ILE A 158 0.24 -8.53 0.48
C ILE A 158 1.34 -8.05 1.46
N VAL A 159 2.58 -8.51 1.28
CA VAL A 159 3.71 -8.10 2.12
C VAL A 159 4.04 -6.62 1.90
N ILE A 160 4.11 -6.19 0.64
CA ILE A 160 4.40 -4.80 0.26
C ILE A 160 3.35 -3.84 0.83
N ILE A 161 2.07 -4.15 0.64
CA ILE A 161 0.98 -3.28 1.11
C ILE A 161 0.86 -3.25 2.63
N THR A 162 1.22 -4.35 3.32
CA THR A 162 1.30 -4.34 4.79
C THR A 162 2.32 -3.30 5.24
N GLY A 163 3.49 -3.26 4.61
CA GLY A 163 4.48 -2.21 4.85
C GLY A 163 3.95 -0.81 4.53
N ALA A 164 3.28 -0.65 3.40
CA ALA A 164 2.70 0.63 2.96
C ALA A 164 1.61 1.16 3.90
N VAL A 165 0.73 0.29 4.40
CA VAL A 165 -0.33 0.63 5.38
C VAL A 165 0.30 1.10 6.69
N ASN A 166 1.28 0.34 7.22
CA ASN A 166 1.99 0.73 8.45
C ASN A 166 2.73 2.06 8.28
N LEU A 167 3.41 2.25 7.14
CA LEU A 167 4.09 3.50 6.82
C LEU A 167 3.10 4.67 6.70
N GLY A 168 1.94 4.45 6.08
CA GLY A 168 0.88 5.46 5.97
C GLY A 168 0.34 5.90 7.32
N ILE A 169 0.03 4.94 8.19
CA ILE A 169 -0.38 5.21 9.58
C ILE A 169 0.72 5.95 10.32
N PHE A 170 1.95 5.48 10.26
CA PHE A 170 3.09 6.10 10.95
C PHE A 170 3.29 7.55 10.53
N ILE A 171 3.37 7.83 9.23
CA ILE A 171 3.59 9.20 8.72
C ILE A 171 2.41 10.12 9.04
N SER A 172 1.18 9.62 9.02
CA SER A 172 0.00 10.41 9.37
C SER A 172 -0.04 10.89 10.83
N THR A 173 0.79 10.31 11.72
CA THR A 173 0.93 10.82 13.10
C THR A 173 1.62 12.18 13.16
N PHE A 174 2.49 12.48 12.19
CA PHE A 174 3.21 13.76 12.10
C PHE A 174 2.43 14.84 11.34
N ALA A 175 1.52 14.44 10.45
CA ALA A 175 0.68 15.37 9.69
C ALA A 175 -0.40 16.00 10.57
N ARG A 176 -0.67 17.30 10.42
CA ARG A 176 -1.77 17.97 11.14
C ARG A 176 -3.06 18.07 10.33
N ASN A 177 -2.95 17.98 9.00
CA ASN A 177 -4.05 18.06 8.06
C ASN A 177 -3.71 17.31 6.76
N GLU A 178 -4.71 17.08 5.92
CA GLU A 178 -4.56 16.31 4.67
C GLU A 178 -3.53 16.92 3.73
N PHE A 179 -3.43 18.25 3.69
CA PHE A 179 -2.44 18.93 2.85
C PHE A 179 -1.00 18.60 3.28
N GLN A 180 -0.71 18.56 4.58
CA GLN A 180 0.59 18.11 5.09
C GLN A 180 0.84 16.62 4.78
N MET A 181 -0.19 15.78 4.83
CA MET A 181 -0.06 14.38 4.43
C MET A 181 0.37 14.27 2.96
N VAL A 182 -0.26 15.06 2.08
CA VAL A 182 0.10 15.12 0.66
C VAL A 182 1.53 15.62 0.46
N GLN A 183 1.99 16.59 1.26
CA GLN A 183 3.38 17.06 1.21
C GLN A 183 4.41 16.03 1.69
N PHE A 184 4.03 15.11 2.59
CA PHE A 184 4.91 14.01 2.99
C PHE A 184 5.05 12.93 1.93
N ILE A 185 4.09 12.79 1.02
CA ILE A 185 4.16 11.78 -0.05
C ILE A 185 5.47 11.90 -0.85
N PRO A 186 5.81 13.02 -1.50
CA PRO A 186 7.06 13.10 -2.27
C PRO A 186 8.29 12.84 -1.41
N LEU A 187 8.29 13.29 -0.14
CA LEU A 187 9.39 13.05 0.79
C LEU A 187 9.62 11.57 1.08
N ILE A 188 8.55 10.77 1.14
CA ILE A 188 8.63 9.33 1.43
C ILE A 188 8.77 8.50 0.16
N LEU A 189 8.07 8.87 -0.91
CA LEU A 189 8.01 8.08 -2.14
C LEU A 189 9.21 8.31 -3.05
N PHE A 190 9.69 9.55 -3.20
CA PHE A 190 10.79 9.79 -4.13
C PHE A 190 12.08 9.09 -3.71
N PRO A 191 12.53 9.14 -2.44
CA PRO A 191 13.70 8.35 -2.04
C PRO A 191 13.53 6.86 -2.34
N GLN A 192 12.34 6.32 -2.15
CA GLN A 192 12.03 4.94 -2.51
C GLN A 192 12.18 4.72 -4.02
N VAL A 193 11.50 5.50 -4.87
CA VAL A 193 11.57 5.34 -6.33
C VAL A 193 13.01 5.47 -6.86
N PHE A 194 13.77 6.44 -6.36
CA PHE A 194 15.14 6.69 -6.81
C PHE A 194 16.13 5.62 -6.34
N LEU A 195 15.95 5.06 -5.14
CA LEU A 195 16.96 4.18 -4.51
C LEU A 195 16.57 2.69 -4.50
N SER A 196 15.36 2.33 -4.93
CA SER A 196 14.82 0.95 -4.82
C SER A 196 14.93 0.12 -6.09
N GLY A 197 15.83 0.46 -7.02
CA GLY A 197 16.00 -0.33 -8.23
C GLY A 197 14.96 -0.06 -9.32
N VAL A 198 14.03 0.88 -9.14
CA VAL A 198 12.96 1.17 -10.11
C VAL A 198 13.53 1.71 -11.41
N ILE A 199 14.39 2.72 -11.31
CA ILE A 199 14.95 3.42 -12.48
C ILE A 199 16.36 2.93 -12.81
N TRP A 200 17.23 2.79 -11.79
CA TRP A 200 18.59 2.24 -11.94
C TRP A 200 18.78 1.08 -10.98
N PRO A 201 19.50 0.01 -11.37
CA PRO A 201 19.88 -1.06 -10.45
C PRO A 201 20.60 -0.53 -9.22
N VAL A 202 20.29 -1.08 -8.04
CA VAL A 202 20.83 -0.59 -6.76
C VAL A 202 22.34 -0.81 -6.71
N GLU A 203 22.83 -1.88 -7.31
CA GLU A 203 24.24 -2.29 -7.34
C GLU A 203 25.12 -1.28 -8.09
N GLN A 204 24.54 -0.42 -8.93
CA GLN A 204 25.26 0.62 -9.67
C GLN A 204 25.40 1.94 -8.89
N MET A 205 24.73 2.06 -7.73
CA MET A 205 24.77 3.27 -6.91
C MET A 205 26.02 3.28 -6.01
N PRO A 206 26.50 4.45 -5.57
CA PRO A 206 27.52 4.54 -4.52
C PRO A 206 27.12 3.80 -3.24
N ASP A 207 28.09 3.21 -2.53
CA ASP A 207 27.87 2.35 -1.35
C ASP A 207 26.94 2.97 -0.30
N TYR A 208 27.07 4.27 -0.05
CA TYR A 208 26.23 4.97 0.93
C TYR A 208 24.75 4.99 0.54
N LEU A 209 24.42 5.09 -0.76
CA LEU A 209 23.04 5.01 -1.25
C LEU A 209 22.52 3.58 -1.20
N GLN A 210 23.37 2.59 -1.47
CA GLN A 210 22.99 1.18 -1.34
C GLN A 210 22.59 0.82 0.10
N TRP A 211 23.28 1.39 1.10
CA TRP A 211 22.90 1.23 2.51
C TRP A 211 21.52 1.83 2.80
N VAL A 212 21.22 3.01 2.27
CA VAL A 212 19.90 3.62 2.41
C VAL A 212 18.84 2.78 1.68
N ALA A 213 19.14 2.22 0.50
CA ALA A 213 18.20 1.38 -0.22
C ALA A 213 17.74 0.16 0.60
N LYS A 214 18.61 -0.41 1.44
CA LYS A 214 18.29 -1.59 2.27
C LYS A 214 17.22 -1.34 3.33
N ILE A 215 16.95 -0.09 3.73
CA ILE A 215 15.88 0.22 4.69
C ILE A 215 14.54 0.50 3.99
N LEU A 216 14.53 0.65 2.67
CA LEU A 216 13.35 1.05 1.93
C LEU A 216 12.50 -0.17 1.56
N PRO A 217 11.21 -0.21 1.93
CA PRO A 217 10.36 -1.37 1.65
C PRO A 217 10.15 -1.58 0.15
N LEU A 218 10.16 -0.49 -0.65
CA LEU A 218 10.01 -0.58 -2.10
C LEU A 218 11.12 -1.39 -2.76
N LYS A 219 12.37 -1.38 -2.22
CA LYS A 219 13.49 -2.16 -2.78
C LYS A 219 13.13 -3.64 -2.85
N TYR A 220 12.70 -4.19 -1.73
CA TYR A 220 12.28 -5.58 -1.64
C TYR A 220 11.06 -5.86 -2.51
N GLY A 221 10.13 -4.90 -2.60
CA GLY A 221 8.97 -4.98 -3.47
C GLY A 221 9.33 -5.15 -4.95
N VAL A 222 10.25 -4.31 -5.44
CA VAL A 222 10.73 -4.34 -6.82
C VAL A 222 11.52 -5.62 -7.11
N ASP A 223 12.49 -5.95 -6.25
CA ASP A 223 13.36 -7.10 -6.43
C ASP A 223 12.56 -8.41 -6.45
N GLY A 224 11.64 -8.58 -5.49
CA GLY A 224 10.84 -9.81 -5.39
C GLY A 224 9.81 -9.94 -6.52
N LEU A 225 9.14 -8.86 -6.92
CA LEU A 225 8.24 -8.93 -8.08
C LEU A 225 9.01 -9.20 -9.38
N ARG A 226 10.22 -8.64 -9.55
CA ARG A 226 11.05 -8.97 -10.73
C ARG A 226 11.41 -10.45 -10.74
N GLN A 227 11.78 -11.01 -9.59
CA GLN A 227 12.10 -12.43 -9.49
C GLN A 227 10.90 -13.30 -9.90
N ILE A 228 9.72 -13.02 -9.36
CA ILE A 228 8.50 -13.79 -9.67
C ILE A 228 8.07 -13.60 -11.13
N MET A 229 8.01 -12.36 -11.62
CA MET A 229 7.42 -12.07 -12.93
C MET A 229 8.36 -12.33 -14.10
N LEU A 230 9.67 -12.11 -13.94
CA LEU A 230 10.64 -12.20 -15.05
C LEU A 230 11.41 -13.52 -15.06
N ASN A 231 11.60 -14.15 -13.91
CA ASN A 231 12.40 -15.37 -13.80
C ASN A 231 11.54 -16.63 -13.58
N GLY A 232 10.43 -16.50 -12.86
CA GLY A 232 9.55 -17.62 -12.49
C GLY A 232 10.00 -18.29 -11.21
#